data_AF-A0A939HRE0-F1
#
_entry.id   AF-A0A939HRE0-F1
#
_cell.length_a   1.000
_cell.length_b   1.000
_cell.length_c   1.000
_cell.angle_alpha   90.00
_cell.angle_beta   90.00
_cell.angle_gamma   90.00
#
_symmetry.space_group_name_H-M   'P 1'
#
loop_
_entity.id
_entity.type
_entity.pdbx_description
1 polymer ?
#
loop_
_entity_poly.entity_id
_entity_poly.type
_entity_poly.pdbx_seq_one_letter_code
_entity_poly.pdbx_strand_id
1 'polypeptide(L)'
;MLAGELLELARRPRSSRFAGQIEGQFLAYPIQIVFHNIGWYLGYEVTAGEKAGLLEFERLDKLCLLSKKSQTRSPVEQKQALDRLTTLYKASPGIFLGKSAEDQRKYLDPKRRKSVEMKVELWMGDEIFQFFIEGNQRFAKKQMKMSNRPNEATQKGDSLYALEKSGDREFPNQFQVKLPKWSIGSVDLKRWIIGFGGKVKVVKPEELVEMIEQEGEEIVSNYGKS
;
A
#
# COMPACT_ATOMS: atom_id res chain seq x y z
N MET A 1 19.44 -16.17 -14.76
CA MET A 1 18.33 -15.95 -13.79
C MET A 1 18.21 -17.20 -12.94
N LEU A 2 18.09 -17.06 -11.61
CA LEU A 2 18.03 -18.20 -10.71
C LEU A 2 16.63 -18.85 -10.73
N ALA A 3 16.59 -20.18 -10.69
CA ALA A 3 15.37 -20.93 -10.43
C ALA A 3 14.89 -20.65 -8.99
N GLY A 4 13.57 -20.70 -8.77
CA GLY A 4 13.02 -20.51 -7.43
C GLY A 4 12.92 -21.83 -6.68
N GLU A 5 13.45 -21.89 -5.47
CA GLU A 5 13.32 -23.04 -4.58
C GLU A 5 12.05 -22.89 -3.73
N LEU A 6 11.29 -23.98 -3.58
CA LEU A 6 10.16 -24.00 -2.65
C LEU A 6 10.67 -24.14 -1.21
N LEU A 7 10.33 -23.16 -0.36
CA LEU A 7 10.73 -23.16 1.05
C LEU A 7 9.53 -23.42 1.94
N GLU A 8 9.77 -24.18 3.01
CA GLU A 8 8.88 -24.28 4.15
C GLU A 8 9.34 -23.29 5.22
N LEU A 9 8.47 -22.32 5.49
CA LEU A 9 8.73 -21.21 6.37
C LEU A 9 7.77 -21.26 7.56
N ALA A 10 8.22 -20.76 8.71
CA ALA A 10 7.37 -20.48 9.84
C ALA A 10 7.61 -19.06 10.34
N ARG A 11 6.58 -18.47 10.95
CA ARG A 11 6.72 -17.19 11.66
C ARG A 11 7.23 -17.45 13.08
N ARG A 12 8.21 -16.67 13.55
CA ARG A 12 8.75 -16.80 14.91
C ARG A 12 7.62 -16.62 15.95
N PRO A 13 7.60 -17.46 17.01
CA PRO A 13 6.70 -17.23 18.14
C PRO A 13 6.95 -15.85 18.77
N ARG A 14 5.89 -15.21 19.29
CA ARG A 14 5.93 -13.94 20.04
C ARG A 14 6.40 -12.68 19.30
N SER A 15 6.59 -12.71 17.98
CA SER A 15 6.75 -11.46 17.21
C SER A 15 5.43 -10.70 17.12
N SER A 16 5.42 -9.37 17.25
CA SER A 16 4.22 -8.54 17.04
C SER A 16 3.52 -8.89 15.71
N ARG A 17 2.20 -9.11 15.73
CA ARG A 17 1.42 -9.59 14.57
C ARG A 17 0.39 -8.55 14.15
N PHE A 18 0.11 -8.49 12.86
CA PHE A 18 -1.10 -7.84 12.36
C PHE A 18 -2.22 -8.89 12.27
N ALA A 19 -3.47 -8.49 12.50
CA ALA A 19 -4.62 -9.40 12.41
C ALA A 19 -4.68 -10.09 11.03
N GLY A 20 -5.04 -11.38 10.96
CA GLY A 20 -5.28 -12.12 9.70
C GLY A 20 -4.05 -12.68 8.96
N GLN A 21 -2.87 -12.70 9.58
CA GLN A 21 -1.69 -13.39 9.04
C GLN A 21 -1.88 -14.93 9.08
N ILE A 22 -1.26 -15.67 8.14
CA ILE A 22 -1.30 -17.15 8.16
C ILE A 22 -0.64 -17.66 9.44
N GLU A 23 -1.34 -18.49 10.21
CA GLU A 23 -0.77 -19.12 11.40
C GLU A 23 0.05 -20.35 11.03
N GLY A 24 1.14 -20.58 11.76
CA GLY A 24 1.95 -21.79 11.63
C GLY A 24 2.91 -21.79 10.45
N GLN A 25 3.10 -22.99 9.89
CA GLN A 25 4.04 -23.29 8.82
C GLN A 25 3.37 -23.08 7.47
N PHE A 26 4.11 -22.60 6.47
CA PHE A 26 3.59 -22.39 5.14
C PHE A 26 4.67 -22.63 4.08
N LEU A 27 4.22 -23.03 2.89
CA LEU A 27 5.06 -23.22 1.73
C LEU A 27 5.02 -21.97 0.85
N ALA A 28 6.18 -21.46 0.49
CA ALA A 28 6.30 -20.27 -0.33
C ALA A 28 7.53 -20.27 -1.23
N TYR A 29 7.41 -19.62 -2.38
CA TYR A 29 8.55 -19.28 -3.23
C TYR A 29 9.07 -17.87 -2.87
N PRO A 30 10.33 -17.75 -2.40
CA PRO A 30 11.01 -16.47 -2.25
C PRO A 30 11.12 -15.75 -3.59
N ILE A 31 10.86 -14.44 -3.60
CA ILE A 31 10.92 -13.62 -4.82
C ILE A 31 12.03 -12.59 -4.74
N GLN A 32 12.01 -11.74 -3.72
CA GLN A 32 12.96 -10.63 -3.56
C GLN A 32 13.09 -10.22 -2.09
N ILE A 33 14.21 -9.58 -1.75
CA ILE A 33 14.41 -8.92 -0.47
C ILE A 33 14.38 -7.42 -0.70
N VAL A 34 13.62 -6.69 0.14
CA VAL A 34 13.52 -5.22 0.08
C VAL A 34 13.75 -4.62 1.46
N PHE A 35 14.38 -3.46 1.52
CA PHE A 35 14.39 -2.63 2.73
C PHE A 35 13.19 -1.70 2.70
N HIS A 36 12.38 -1.71 3.76
CA HIS A 36 11.20 -0.83 3.88
C HIS A 36 11.09 -0.28 5.29
N ASN A 37 11.07 1.05 5.42
CA ASN A 37 11.06 1.79 6.68
C ASN A 37 12.18 1.38 7.65
N ILE A 38 11.95 0.32 8.44
CA ILE A 38 12.75 -0.05 9.62
C ILE A 38 13.38 -1.44 9.53
N GLY A 39 13.30 -2.12 8.38
CA GLY A 39 13.84 -3.48 8.29
C GLY A 39 13.82 -4.08 6.90
N TRP A 40 14.39 -5.28 6.83
CA TRP A 40 14.44 -6.10 5.63
C TRP A 40 13.25 -7.06 5.56
N TYR A 41 12.60 -7.09 4.41
CA TYR A 41 11.41 -7.88 4.15
C TYR A 41 11.67 -8.86 3.02
N LEU A 42 11.20 -10.10 3.19
CA LEU A 42 11.11 -11.07 2.12
C LEU A 42 9.76 -10.93 1.44
N GLY A 43 9.77 -10.64 0.15
CA GLY A 43 8.63 -10.83 -0.73
C GLY A 43 8.57 -12.27 -1.22
N TYR A 44 7.41 -12.92 -1.10
CA TYR A 44 7.21 -14.32 -1.48
C TYR A 44 5.81 -14.58 -2.02
N GLU A 45 5.65 -15.71 -2.70
CA GLU A 45 4.36 -16.23 -3.19
C GLU A 45 4.01 -17.51 -2.43
N VAL A 46 2.84 -17.54 -1.80
CA VAL A 46 2.33 -18.72 -1.09
C VAL A 46 1.88 -19.78 -2.10
N THR A 47 2.18 -21.05 -1.87
CA THR A 47 1.92 -22.11 -2.87
C THR A 47 0.80 -23.08 -2.54
N ALA A 48 0.37 -23.13 -1.28
CA ALA A 48 -0.59 -24.13 -0.80
C ALA A 48 -1.69 -23.52 0.08
N GLY A 49 -2.79 -24.25 0.22
CA GLY A 49 -3.95 -23.86 1.03
C GLY A 49 -4.78 -22.76 0.40
N GLU A 50 -5.66 -22.16 1.20
CA GLU A 50 -6.61 -21.12 0.76
C GLU A 50 -5.93 -19.84 0.25
N LYS A 51 -4.68 -19.61 0.67
CA LYS A 51 -3.89 -18.44 0.26
C LYS A 51 -2.94 -18.73 -0.91
N ALA A 52 -3.11 -19.86 -1.61
CA ALA A 52 -2.29 -20.17 -2.77
C ALA A 52 -2.31 -19.04 -3.83
N GLY A 53 -1.14 -18.66 -4.32
CA GLY A 53 -0.92 -17.54 -5.25
C GLY A 53 -0.88 -16.16 -4.59
N LEU A 54 -1.06 -16.06 -3.27
CA LEU A 54 -0.97 -14.78 -2.56
C LEU A 54 0.48 -14.30 -2.50
N LEU A 55 0.69 -13.04 -2.88
CA LEU A 55 1.96 -12.34 -2.75
C LEU A 55 1.97 -11.52 -1.47
N GLU A 56 2.94 -11.76 -0.60
CA GLU A 56 3.07 -11.05 0.68
C GLU A 56 4.52 -10.63 0.93
N PHE A 57 4.68 -9.64 1.81
CA PHE A 57 5.95 -9.31 2.44
C PHE A 57 5.90 -9.69 3.92
N GLU A 58 6.96 -10.30 4.42
CA GLU A 58 7.16 -10.53 5.86
C GLU A 58 8.57 -10.11 6.24
N ARG A 59 8.74 -9.57 7.45
CA ARG A 59 10.08 -9.18 7.90
C ARG A 59 10.96 -10.42 8.03
N LEU A 60 12.19 -10.33 7.52
CA LEU A 60 13.15 -11.44 7.55
C LEU A 60 13.45 -11.92 8.97
N ASP A 61 13.56 -11.00 9.93
CA ASP A 61 13.82 -11.33 11.33
C ASP A 61 12.66 -12.08 12.00
N LYS A 62 11.44 -12.00 11.44
CA LYS A 62 10.26 -12.74 11.88
C LYS A 62 10.09 -14.11 11.23
N LEU A 63 10.90 -14.44 10.23
CA LEU A 63 10.82 -15.73 9.53
C LEU A 63 11.85 -16.73 10.07
N CYS A 64 11.44 -18.00 10.06
CA CYS A 64 12.30 -19.17 10.25
C CYS A 64 12.21 -20.05 9.00
N LEU A 65 13.36 -20.43 8.47
CA LEU A 65 13.45 -21.50 7.47
C LEU A 65 13.38 -22.84 8.17
N LEU A 66 12.38 -23.66 7.85
CA LEU A 66 12.23 -25.01 8.40
C LEU A 66 12.88 -26.04 7.50
N SER A 67 12.58 -26.01 6.20
CA SER A 67 13.17 -26.92 5.23
C SER A 67 13.13 -26.34 3.81
N LYS A 68 14.01 -26.88 2.95
CA LYS A 68 13.93 -26.70 1.50
C LYS A 68 13.22 -27.92 0.91
N LYS A 69 12.23 -27.71 0.05
CA LYS A 69 11.57 -28.81 -0.68
C LYS A 69 12.30 -29.04 -2.01
N SER A 70 12.17 -30.24 -2.56
CA SER A 70 12.77 -30.61 -3.86
C SER A 70 12.10 -29.91 -5.05
N GLN A 71 10.93 -29.29 -4.84
CA GLN A 71 10.21 -28.58 -5.88
C GLN A 71 10.88 -27.25 -6.21
N THR A 72 11.05 -27.01 -7.52
CA THR A 72 11.60 -25.76 -8.05
C THR A 72 10.66 -25.17 -9.08
N ARG A 73 10.66 -23.84 -9.20
CA ARG A 73 10.05 -23.12 -10.33
C ARG A 73 11.10 -22.64 -11.32
N SER A 74 10.72 -22.57 -12.59
CA SER A 74 11.61 -22.12 -13.66
C SER A 74 12.02 -20.65 -13.46
N PRO A 75 13.17 -20.23 -14.03
CA PRO A 75 13.57 -18.82 -14.01
C PRO A 75 12.54 -17.87 -14.66
N VAL A 76 11.76 -18.35 -15.63
CA VAL A 76 10.70 -17.58 -16.30
C VAL A 76 9.54 -17.33 -15.34
N GLU A 77 9.06 -18.37 -14.64
CA GLU A 77 8.00 -18.23 -13.63
C GLU A 77 8.45 -17.36 -12.45
N GLN A 78 9.72 -17.50 -12.01
CA GLN A 78 10.33 -16.63 -11.00
C GLN A 78 10.27 -15.16 -11.43
N LYS A 79 10.63 -14.87 -12.69
CA LYS A 79 10.61 -13.51 -13.22
C LYS A 79 9.18 -12.96 -13.30
N GLN A 80 8.23 -13.76 -13.76
CA GLN A 80 6.81 -13.37 -13.77
C GLN A 80 6.26 -13.08 -12.36
N ALA A 81 6.64 -13.87 -11.36
CA ALA A 81 6.28 -13.62 -9.96
C ALA A 81 6.89 -12.30 -9.44
N LEU A 82 8.15 -12.02 -9.78
CA LEU A 82 8.80 -10.75 -9.48
C LEU A 82 8.09 -9.55 -10.11
N ASP A 83 7.67 -9.67 -11.37
CA ASP A 83 6.98 -8.58 -12.07
C ASP A 83 5.58 -8.33 -11.48
N ARG A 84 4.85 -9.39 -11.11
CA ARG A 84 3.58 -9.30 -10.37
C ARG A 84 3.77 -8.61 -9.02
N LEU A 85 4.74 -9.09 -8.22
CA LEU A 85 5.04 -8.52 -6.90
C LEU A 85 5.45 -7.04 -7.00
N THR A 86 6.31 -6.70 -7.95
CA THR A 86 6.76 -5.33 -8.20
C THR A 86 5.59 -4.43 -8.61
N THR A 87 4.68 -4.93 -9.42
CA THR A 87 3.48 -4.19 -9.85
C THR A 87 2.58 -3.88 -8.65
N LEU A 88 2.30 -4.87 -7.80
CA LEU A 88 1.48 -4.68 -6.59
C LEU A 88 2.15 -3.74 -5.59
N TYR A 89 3.47 -3.89 -5.39
CA TYR A 89 4.25 -3.04 -4.48
C TYR A 89 4.23 -1.57 -4.92
N LYS A 90 4.53 -1.30 -6.20
CA LYS A 90 4.52 0.08 -6.74
C LYS A 90 3.14 0.71 -6.77
N ALA A 91 2.09 -0.10 -6.83
CA ALA A 91 0.70 0.37 -6.82
C ALA A 91 0.18 0.65 -5.40
N SER A 92 0.79 0.05 -4.38
CA SER A 92 0.35 0.14 -2.99
C SER A 92 1.12 1.23 -2.25
N PRO A 93 0.57 1.80 -1.16
CA PRO A 93 1.26 2.82 -0.35
C PRO A 93 2.51 2.35 0.41
N GLY A 94 2.81 1.05 0.36
CA GLY A 94 3.90 0.40 1.06
C GLY A 94 3.87 -1.12 0.83
N ILE A 95 4.42 -1.87 1.78
CA ILE A 95 4.61 -3.33 1.68
C ILE A 95 3.33 -4.16 1.89
N PHE A 96 2.23 -3.56 2.33
CA PHE A 96 0.98 -4.29 2.53
C PHE A 96 0.25 -4.48 1.20
N LEU A 97 0.16 -5.73 0.73
CA LEU A 97 -0.44 -6.10 -0.56
C LEU A 97 -1.83 -6.72 -0.44
N GLY A 98 -2.49 -6.54 0.71
CA GLY A 98 -3.76 -7.20 1.01
C GLY A 98 -3.60 -8.67 1.41
N LYS A 99 -4.72 -9.34 1.62
CA LYS A 99 -4.79 -10.74 2.12
C LYS A 99 -5.51 -11.70 1.17
N SER A 100 -5.92 -11.23 0.00
CA SER A 100 -6.71 -11.99 -0.98
C SER A 100 -5.93 -12.16 -2.27
N ALA A 101 -5.58 -13.42 -2.59
CA ALA A 101 -4.93 -13.76 -3.86
C ALA A 101 -5.86 -13.43 -5.04
N GLU A 102 -7.18 -13.56 -4.84
CA GLU A 102 -8.17 -13.25 -5.86
C GLU A 102 -8.18 -11.75 -6.18
N ASP A 103 -8.14 -10.88 -5.17
CA ASP A 103 -8.10 -9.44 -5.37
C ASP A 103 -6.79 -8.99 -6.03
N GLN A 104 -5.65 -9.58 -5.64
CA GLN A 104 -4.38 -9.33 -6.31
C GLN A 104 -4.44 -9.71 -7.79
N ARG A 105 -5.02 -10.88 -8.12
CA ARG A 105 -5.22 -11.31 -9.50
C ARG A 105 -6.15 -10.36 -10.27
N LYS A 106 -7.25 -9.91 -9.66
CA LYS A 106 -8.15 -8.90 -10.24
C LYS A 106 -7.41 -7.60 -10.53
N TYR A 107 -6.52 -7.16 -9.63
CA TYR A 107 -5.77 -5.91 -9.80
C TYR A 107 -4.71 -6.02 -10.91
N LEU A 108 -4.05 -7.17 -11.01
CA LEU A 108 -3.03 -7.44 -12.04
C LEU A 108 -3.64 -7.51 -13.45
N ASP A 109 -4.90 -7.95 -13.58
CA ASP A 109 -5.64 -7.97 -14.83
C ASP A 109 -6.23 -6.57 -15.16
N PRO A 110 -5.79 -5.90 -16.25
CA PRO A 110 -6.31 -4.58 -16.63
C PRO A 110 -7.83 -4.52 -16.82
N LYS A 111 -8.47 -5.61 -17.26
CA LYS A 111 -9.92 -5.68 -17.48
C LYS A 111 -10.70 -5.72 -16.17
N ARG A 112 -10.10 -6.28 -15.13
CA ARG A 112 -10.74 -6.49 -13.81
C ARG A 112 -10.26 -5.51 -12.75
N ARG A 113 -9.17 -4.78 -12.99
CA ARG A 113 -8.52 -3.87 -12.03
C ARG A 113 -9.50 -2.91 -11.36
N LYS A 114 -10.40 -2.30 -12.14
CA LYS A 114 -11.38 -1.33 -11.62
C LYS A 114 -12.27 -1.91 -10.50
N SER A 115 -12.53 -3.22 -10.47
CA SER A 115 -13.35 -3.86 -9.44
C SER A 115 -12.68 -3.94 -8.06
N VAL A 116 -11.37 -3.70 -7.99
CA VAL A 116 -10.56 -3.75 -6.78
C VAL A 116 -9.67 -2.51 -6.64
N GLU A 117 -10.04 -1.43 -7.33
CA GLU A 117 -9.39 -0.11 -7.25
C GLU A 117 -10.31 0.83 -6.45
N MET A 118 -9.72 1.60 -5.55
CA MET A 118 -10.37 2.66 -4.80
C MET A 118 -9.71 4.00 -5.11
N LYS A 119 -10.48 5.07 -5.01
CA LYS A 119 -9.96 6.44 -5.12
C LYS A 119 -9.83 7.00 -3.72
N VAL A 120 -8.62 7.36 -3.33
CA VAL A 120 -8.37 8.20 -2.16
C VAL A 120 -8.38 9.65 -2.60
N GLU A 121 -9.11 10.48 -1.87
CA GLU A 121 -9.20 11.91 -2.10
C GLU A 121 -8.87 12.66 -0.82
N LEU A 122 -7.89 13.56 -0.92
CA LEU A 122 -7.39 14.39 0.17
C LEU A 122 -7.55 15.85 -0.22
N TRP A 123 -8.00 16.68 0.72
CA TRP A 123 -8.00 18.13 0.60
C TRP A 123 -6.97 18.76 1.54
N MET A 124 -6.34 19.84 1.10
CA MET A 124 -5.16 20.43 1.75
C MET A 124 -5.16 21.95 1.71
N GLY A 125 -4.64 22.56 2.79
CA GLY A 125 -4.25 23.97 2.80
C GLY A 125 -3.07 24.27 1.87
N ASP A 126 -2.89 25.53 1.48
CA ASP A 126 -1.86 25.93 0.50
C ASP A 126 -0.43 25.61 0.95
N GLU A 127 -0.12 25.84 2.23
CA GLU A 127 1.21 25.58 2.80
C GLU A 127 1.60 24.11 2.64
N ILE A 128 0.75 23.19 3.11
CA ILE A 128 1.09 21.76 3.08
C ILE A 128 1.03 21.19 1.66
N PHE A 129 0.20 21.77 0.80
CA PHE A 129 0.09 21.33 -0.59
C PHE A 129 1.39 21.58 -1.38
N GLN A 130 2.10 22.68 -1.14
CA GLN A 130 3.41 22.93 -1.76
C GLN A 130 4.44 21.86 -1.35
N PHE A 131 4.52 21.53 -0.06
CA PHE A 131 5.39 20.43 0.40
C PHE A 131 4.98 19.08 -0.20
N PHE A 132 3.67 18.86 -0.31
CA PHE A 132 3.11 17.63 -0.86
C PHE A 132 3.53 17.44 -2.32
N ILE A 133 3.40 18.46 -3.17
CA ILE A 133 3.73 18.34 -4.60
C ILE A 133 5.23 18.19 -4.85
N GLU A 134 6.08 18.81 -4.04
CA GLU A 134 7.54 18.72 -4.15
C GLU A 134 8.06 17.34 -3.71
N GLY A 135 7.51 16.83 -2.61
CA GLY A 135 7.97 15.59 -1.97
C GLY A 135 7.31 14.30 -2.50
N ASN A 136 6.22 14.37 -3.26
CA ASN A 136 5.45 13.19 -3.59
C ASN A 136 6.05 12.35 -4.73
N GLN A 137 6.99 11.48 -4.37
CA GLN A 137 7.45 10.35 -5.17
C GLN A 137 6.79 9.02 -4.74
N ARG A 138 5.82 9.07 -3.82
CA ARG A 138 5.24 7.87 -3.18
C ARG A 138 4.39 7.05 -4.15
N PHE A 139 3.69 7.72 -5.06
CA PHE A 139 2.83 7.06 -6.04
C PHE A 139 3.28 7.37 -7.47
N ALA A 140 3.02 6.44 -8.38
CA ALA A 140 3.30 6.70 -9.78
C ALA A 140 2.41 7.84 -10.30
N LYS A 141 2.97 8.78 -11.06
CA LYS A 141 2.23 9.94 -11.62
C LYS A 141 0.91 9.56 -12.30
N LYS A 142 0.89 8.43 -13.01
CA LYS A 142 -0.30 7.87 -13.68
C LYS A 142 -1.47 7.51 -12.75
N GLN A 143 -1.23 7.35 -11.45
CA GLN A 143 -2.26 7.06 -10.44
C GLN A 143 -2.82 8.33 -9.80
N MET A 144 -2.16 9.47 -10.00
CA MET A 144 -2.41 10.71 -9.28
C MET A 144 -3.10 11.74 -10.16
N LYS A 145 -3.93 12.55 -9.52
CA LYS A 145 -4.44 13.82 -10.04
C LYS A 145 -4.44 14.83 -8.91
N MET A 146 -4.22 16.10 -9.19
CA MET A 146 -4.22 17.16 -8.19
C MET A 146 -4.70 18.48 -8.78
N SER A 147 -5.05 19.42 -7.92
CA SER A 147 -5.34 20.80 -8.32
C SER A 147 -4.08 21.54 -8.71
N ASN A 148 -4.22 22.62 -9.48
CA ASN A 148 -3.09 23.49 -9.79
C ASN A 148 -2.43 24.04 -8.53
N ARG A 149 -1.14 24.33 -8.67
CA ARG A 149 -0.35 24.95 -7.61
C ARG A 149 -0.96 26.29 -7.19
N PRO A 150 -0.91 26.64 -5.90
CA PRO A 150 -1.26 27.98 -5.42
C PRO A 150 -0.57 29.04 -6.29
N ASN A 151 -1.33 30.03 -6.74
CA ASN A 151 -0.86 31.16 -7.55
C ASN A 151 -0.31 30.84 -8.95
N GLU A 152 -0.44 29.60 -9.44
CA GLU A 152 -0.16 29.28 -10.85
C GLU A 152 -1.45 29.23 -11.68
N ALA A 153 -1.37 29.76 -12.90
CA ALA A 153 -2.44 29.59 -13.89
C ALA A 153 -2.56 28.11 -14.26
N THR A 154 -3.79 27.66 -14.56
CA THR A 154 -4.06 26.29 -15.00
C THR A 154 -3.15 25.87 -16.13
N GLN A 155 -2.23 24.94 -15.88
CA GLN A 155 -1.34 24.42 -16.89
C GLN A 155 -2.12 23.49 -17.82
N LYS A 156 -2.61 24.02 -18.95
CA LYS A 156 -3.33 23.24 -19.94
C LYS A 156 -2.42 22.15 -20.51
N GLY A 157 -2.78 20.88 -20.26
CA GLY A 157 -2.13 19.71 -20.88
C GLY A 157 -1.43 18.76 -19.90
N ASP A 158 -1.21 19.15 -18.64
CA ASP A 158 -0.68 18.20 -17.65
C ASP A 158 -1.83 17.37 -17.03
N SER A 159 -1.88 16.10 -17.39
CA SER A 159 -2.85 15.14 -16.83
C SER A 159 -2.78 14.99 -15.31
N LEU A 160 -1.66 15.36 -14.69
CA LEU A 160 -1.47 15.38 -13.25
C LEU A 160 -2.22 16.55 -12.60
N TYR A 161 -2.16 17.76 -13.17
CA TYR A 161 -2.82 18.97 -12.65
C TYR A 161 -4.20 19.21 -13.27
N ALA A 162 -5.01 18.15 -13.30
CA ALA A 162 -6.30 18.14 -13.99
C ALA A 162 -7.51 18.37 -13.08
N LEU A 163 -7.31 18.62 -11.77
CA LEU A 163 -8.41 18.90 -10.85
C LEU A 163 -8.59 20.42 -10.66
N GLU A 164 -9.84 20.80 -10.42
CA GLU A 164 -10.14 22.13 -9.90
C GLU A 164 -9.79 22.21 -8.41
N LYS A 165 -9.74 23.42 -7.88
CA LYS A 165 -9.69 23.65 -6.43
C LYS A 165 -10.94 23.06 -5.78
N SER A 166 -10.87 22.74 -4.49
CA SER A 166 -12.05 22.38 -3.72
C SER A 166 -12.90 23.63 -3.47
N GLY A 167 -14.16 23.43 -3.05
CA GLY A 167 -15.00 24.54 -2.56
C GLY A 167 -14.76 24.88 -1.09
N ASP A 168 -13.78 24.25 -0.44
CA ASP A 168 -13.48 24.40 0.97
C ASP A 168 -12.42 25.49 1.14
N ARG A 169 -12.73 26.50 1.96
CA ARG A 169 -11.85 27.66 2.16
C ARG A 169 -10.59 27.31 2.95
N GLU A 170 -10.69 26.34 3.85
CA GLU A 170 -9.55 25.89 4.67
C GLU A 170 -8.70 24.87 3.91
N PHE A 171 -9.33 24.05 3.07
CA PHE A 171 -8.67 22.99 2.31
C PHE A 171 -8.87 23.14 0.78
N PRO A 172 -8.43 24.24 0.15
CA PRO A 172 -8.73 24.57 -1.25
C PRO A 172 -8.05 23.63 -2.26
N ASN A 173 -7.00 22.89 -1.88
CA ASN A 173 -6.24 22.05 -2.81
C ASN A 173 -6.73 20.61 -2.79
N GLN A 174 -6.89 20.01 -3.96
CA GLN A 174 -7.32 18.62 -4.09
C GLN A 174 -6.16 17.72 -4.51
N PHE A 175 -6.11 16.52 -3.94
CA PHE A 175 -5.28 15.42 -4.41
C PHE A 175 -6.12 14.15 -4.47
N GLN A 176 -6.02 13.44 -5.58
CA GLN A 176 -6.65 12.16 -5.79
C GLN A 176 -5.60 11.12 -6.20
N VAL A 177 -5.67 9.93 -5.61
CA VAL A 177 -4.85 8.79 -6.02
C VAL A 177 -5.68 7.52 -6.12
N LYS A 178 -5.42 6.75 -7.18
CA LYS A 178 -6.01 5.43 -7.40
C LYS A 178 -5.13 4.34 -6.80
N LEU A 179 -5.67 3.62 -5.84
CA LEU A 179 -4.98 2.59 -5.09
C LEU A 179 -5.76 1.27 -5.15
N PRO A 180 -5.10 0.13 -4.97
CA PRO A 180 -5.83 -1.10 -4.70
C PRO A 180 -6.68 -0.99 -3.43
N LYS A 181 -7.88 -1.60 -3.40
CA LYS A 181 -8.82 -1.48 -2.26
C LYS A 181 -8.24 -1.92 -0.91
N TRP A 182 -7.30 -2.87 -0.91
CA TRP A 182 -6.64 -3.31 0.33
C TRP A 182 -5.75 -2.23 0.96
N SER A 183 -5.45 -1.15 0.22
CA SER A 183 -4.68 -0.02 0.74
C SER A 183 -5.36 0.64 1.93
N ILE A 184 -6.68 0.46 2.11
CA ILE A 184 -7.40 0.91 3.29
C ILE A 184 -6.79 0.35 4.58
N GLY A 185 -6.41 -0.93 4.59
CA GLY A 185 -5.75 -1.58 5.72
C GLY A 185 -4.25 -1.31 5.82
N SER A 186 -3.70 -0.39 5.01
CA SER A 186 -2.28 -0.09 5.00
C SER A 186 -1.89 0.85 6.12
N VAL A 187 -1.08 0.37 7.05
CA VAL A 187 -0.45 1.20 8.09
C VAL A 187 0.40 2.31 7.48
N ASP A 188 1.05 2.06 6.34
CA ASP A 188 1.86 3.07 5.64
C ASP A 188 0.99 4.22 5.09
N LEU A 189 -0.20 3.92 4.56
CA LEU A 189 -1.14 4.94 4.09
C LEU A 189 -1.64 5.78 5.25
N LYS A 190 -2.10 5.11 6.31
CA LYS A 190 -2.63 5.75 7.51
C LYS A 190 -1.60 6.67 8.17
N ARG A 191 -0.39 6.17 8.43
CA ARG A 191 0.70 6.96 9.03
C ARG A 191 1.07 8.17 8.19
N TRP A 192 1.06 8.02 6.86
CA TRP A 192 1.36 9.13 5.96
C TRP A 192 0.31 10.24 6.05
N ILE A 193 -0.99 9.89 6.06
CA ILE A 193 -2.08 10.87 6.21
C ILE A 193 -1.99 11.56 7.57
N ILE A 194 -1.93 10.78 8.66
CA ILE A 194 -1.88 11.31 10.04
C ILE A 194 -0.62 12.16 10.26
N GLY A 195 0.49 11.85 9.59
CA GLY A 195 1.74 12.60 9.69
C GLY A 195 1.61 14.08 9.29
N PHE A 196 0.58 14.46 8.53
CA PHE A 196 0.28 15.85 8.20
C PHE A 196 -0.58 16.56 9.25
N GLY A 197 -1.10 15.84 10.25
CA GLY A 197 -1.97 16.38 11.30
C GLY A 197 -3.23 17.03 10.72
N GLY A 198 -3.70 18.10 11.38
CA GLY A 198 -4.89 18.86 10.96
C GLY A 198 -4.74 19.64 9.64
N LYS A 199 -3.63 19.49 8.90
CA LYS A 199 -3.40 20.18 7.62
C LYS A 199 -3.98 19.44 6.41
N VAL A 200 -4.41 18.18 6.59
CA VAL A 200 -5.00 17.34 5.54
C VAL A 200 -6.37 16.86 5.98
N LYS A 201 -7.34 16.93 5.07
CA LYS A 201 -8.68 16.38 5.23
C LYS A 201 -8.88 15.20 4.29
N VAL A 202 -9.24 14.03 4.82
CA VAL A 202 -9.67 12.91 3.98
C VAL A 202 -11.11 13.15 3.55
N VAL A 203 -11.39 12.96 2.25
CA VAL A 203 -12.74 13.15 1.69
C VAL A 203 -13.29 11.84 1.14
N LYS A 204 -12.44 10.99 0.56
CA LYS A 204 -12.82 9.66 0.06
C LYS A 204 -11.68 8.63 0.23
N PRO A 205 -12.00 7.33 0.33
CA PRO A 205 -13.35 6.76 0.49
C PRO A 205 -13.91 7.00 1.91
N GLU A 206 -15.21 6.85 2.08
CA GLU A 206 -15.92 7.06 3.36
C GLU A 206 -15.32 6.21 4.49
N GLU A 207 -14.98 4.94 4.21
CA GLU A 207 -14.30 4.06 5.17
C GLU A 207 -12.96 4.63 5.67
N LEU A 208 -12.23 5.37 4.83
CA LEU A 208 -10.97 6.01 5.25
C LEU A 208 -11.24 7.27 6.06
N VAL A 209 -12.34 7.99 5.77
CA VAL A 209 -12.76 9.16 6.55
C VAL A 209 -13.07 8.71 7.98
N GLU A 210 -13.97 7.74 8.13
CA GLU A 210 -14.38 7.19 9.43
C GLU A 210 -13.17 6.68 10.24
N MET A 211 -12.23 5.96 9.58
CA MET A 211 -11.01 5.50 10.24
C MET A 211 -10.16 6.64 10.78
N ILE A 212 -9.94 7.70 10.00
CA ILE A 212 -9.08 8.82 10.40
C ILE A 212 -9.77 9.69 11.46
N GLU A 213 -11.08 9.87 11.38
CA GLU A 213 -11.88 10.56 12.39
C GLU A 213 -11.79 9.83 13.73
N GLN A 214 -12.07 8.52 13.76
CA GLN A 214 -11.99 7.70 14.96
C GLN A 214 -10.60 7.80 15.62
N GLU A 215 -9.53 7.73 14.83
CA GLU A 215 -8.16 7.81 15.36
C GLU A 215 -7.82 9.19 15.90
N GLY A 216 -8.35 10.25 15.27
CA GLY A 216 -8.26 11.61 15.80
C GLY A 216 -8.95 11.74 17.16
N GLU A 217 -10.16 11.21 17.29
CA GLU A 217 -10.92 11.18 18.55
C GLU A 217 -10.20 10.38 19.65
N GLU A 218 -9.68 9.19 19.31
CA GLU A 218 -8.91 8.36 20.22
C GLU A 218 -7.66 9.08 20.73
N ILE A 219 -6.94 9.78 19.85
CA ILE A 219 -5.78 10.59 20.24
C ILE A 219 -6.20 11.69 21.22
N VAL A 220 -7.25 12.45 20.93
CA VAL A 220 -7.75 13.52 21.82
C VAL A 220 -8.17 12.94 23.18
N SER A 221 -8.83 11.78 23.19
CA SER A 221 -9.30 11.13 24.42
C SER A 221 -8.19 10.77 25.41
N ASN A 222 -6.96 10.51 24.93
CA ASN A 222 -5.81 10.22 25.77
C ASN A 222 -5.36 11.42 26.62
N TYR A 223 -5.71 12.64 26.20
CA TYR A 223 -5.40 13.88 26.92
C TYR A 223 -6.59 14.42 27.72
N GLY A 224 -7.79 13.86 27.53
CA GLY A 224 -9.06 14.31 28.13
C GLY A 224 -9.43 13.66 29.47
N LYS A 225 -8.50 12.98 30.15
CA LYS A 225 -8.68 12.48 31.52
C LYS A 225 -7.93 13.38 32.50
N SER A 226 -8.60 14.46 32.92
CA SER A 226 -8.28 15.25 34.11
C SER A 226 -9.44 15.17 35.09
#